data_AF-A0A5E7DU81-F1
#
_entry.id   AF-A0A5E7DU81-F1
#
_cell.length_a   1.000
_cell.length_b   1.000
_cell.length_c   1.000
_cell.angle_alpha   90.00
_cell.angle_beta   90.00
_cell.angle_gamma   90.00
#
_symmetry.space_group_name_H-M   'P 1'
#
loop_
_entity.id
_entity.type
_entity.pdbx_description
1 polymer ?
#
loop_
_entity_poly.entity_id
_entity_poly.type
_entity_poly.pdbx_seq_one_letter_code
_entity_poly.pdbx_strand_id
1 'polypeptide(L)'
;MNESGAQVAAVVGGSVVTFAGDLPESHREDIYLSTMYAQRATREAFNVGLSGDWFTYYRNVLKYIGWDVPVPEGLPFRRDDSMAEEAAQSISTRLGDRFSSPVRHALAALESDSLALDLFESTSLSQDAGCFQIIPCVLKDPNRVEMGIYHRQFQIRRRVSRFLFIKHEDLVHSSTEQMSVITFNTLYYAQFREKVKRSVLSQSMKYLKGLEV
;
A
#
# COMPACT_ATOMS: atom_id res chain seq x y z
N MET A 1 -16.60 12.48 -25.59
CA MET A 1 -16.05 11.17 -25.19
C MET A 1 -14.90 11.51 -24.27
N ASN A 2 -15.16 11.58 -22.96
CA ASN A 2 -14.21 12.14 -21.99
C ASN A 2 -13.07 11.14 -21.76
N GLU A 3 -11.84 11.58 -22.04
CA GLU A 3 -10.62 10.96 -21.55
C GLU A 3 -10.63 11.08 -20.02
N SER A 4 -11.01 10.02 -19.32
CA SER A 4 -10.73 9.90 -17.90
C SER A 4 -9.21 9.88 -17.73
N GLY A 5 -8.64 10.90 -17.08
CA GLY A 5 -7.23 10.92 -16.73
C GLY A 5 -6.83 9.56 -16.14
N ALA A 6 -5.77 8.96 -16.69
CA ALA A 6 -5.35 7.63 -16.29
C ALA A 6 -5.09 7.66 -14.77
N GLN A 7 -5.90 6.98 -13.95
CA GLN A 7 -5.68 6.93 -12.50
C GLN A 7 -4.30 6.30 -12.22
N VAL A 8 -3.36 7.14 -11.81
CA VAL A 8 -1.96 6.78 -11.54
C VAL A 8 -1.78 6.36 -10.09
N ALA A 9 -2.76 6.60 -9.22
CA ALA A 9 -2.76 6.13 -7.84
C ALA A 9 -4.18 5.88 -7.29
N ALA A 10 -4.28 5.07 -6.24
CA ALA A 10 -5.52 4.85 -5.50
C ALA A 10 -5.26 4.51 -4.03
N VAL A 11 -6.24 4.84 -3.19
CA VAL A 11 -6.37 4.33 -1.83
C VAL A 11 -7.07 2.98 -1.89
N VAL A 12 -6.40 1.96 -1.38
CA VAL A 12 -6.90 0.58 -1.25
C VAL A 12 -6.83 0.22 0.23
N GLY A 13 -7.93 0.41 0.95
CA GLY A 13 -7.94 0.28 2.41
C GLY A 13 -6.80 1.10 3.05
N GLY A 14 -6.01 0.45 3.92
CA GLY A 14 -4.88 1.09 4.60
C GLY A 14 -3.60 1.16 3.75
N SER A 15 -3.73 1.33 2.43
CA SER A 15 -2.59 1.44 1.52
C SER A 15 -2.81 2.44 0.42
N VAL A 16 -1.74 3.12 0.05
CA VAL A 16 -1.67 3.95 -1.15
C VAL A 16 -0.94 3.15 -2.21
N VAL A 17 -1.61 2.80 -3.31
CA VAL A 17 -1.02 2.11 -4.45
C VAL A 17 -0.75 3.12 -5.55
N THR A 18 0.46 3.16 -6.08
CA THR A 18 0.86 4.08 -7.14
C THR A 18 1.44 3.33 -8.31
N PHE A 19 1.30 3.87 -9.52
CA PHE A 19 1.76 3.27 -10.76
C PHE A 19 2.68 4.21 -11.49
N ALA A 20 3.74 3.70 -12.12
CA ALA A 20 4.38 4.43 -13.20
C ALA A 20 3.41 4.54 -14.39
N GLY A 21 3.49 5.65 -15.14
CA GLY A 21 2.55 5.96 -16.22
C GLY A 21 2.56 4.98 -17.40
N ASP A 22 3.54 4.07 -17.45
CA ASP A 22 3.70 3.05 -18.48
C ASP A 22 2.93 1.73 -18.19
N LEU A 23 2.22 1.63 -17.06
CA LEU A 23 1.54 0.38 -16.68
C LEU A 23 0.18 0.20 -17.39
N PRO A 24 -0.05 -0.91 -18.12
CA PRO A 24 -1.34 -1.20 -18.73
C PRO A 24 -2.46 -1.30 -17.69
N GLU A 25 -3.69 -0.91 -18.06
CA GLU A 25 -4.86 -0.97 -17.17
C GLU A 25 -5.13 -2.37 -16.61
N SER A 26 -4.99 -3.42 -17.43
CA SER A 26 -5.17 -4.81 -16.99
C SER A 26 -4.17 -5.21 -15.89
N HIS A 27 -2.93 -4.70 -15.95
CA HIS A 27 -1.94 -4.94 -14.91
C HIS A 27 -2.29 -4.19 -13.62
N ARG A 28 -2.80 -2.96 -13.75
CA ARG A 28 -3.28 -2.17 -12.61
C ARG A 28 -4.44 -2.87 -11.89
N GLU A 29 -5.41 -3.42 -12.65
CA GLU A 29 -6.53 -4.18 -12.10
C GLU A 29 -6.05 -5.41 -11.31
N ASP A 30 -5.13 -6.20 -11.86
CA ASP A 30 -4.56 -7.37 -11.19
C ASP A 30 -3.84 -7.01 -9.88
N ILE A 31 -3.14 -5.87 -9.88
CA ILE A 31 -2.43 -5.35 -8.71
C ILE A 31 -3.42 -4.91 -7.64
N TYR A 32 -4.46 -4.17 -8.01
CA TYR A 32 -5.51 -3.77 -7.07
C TYR A 32 -6.19 -4.99 -6.45
N LEU A 33 -6.55 -5.98 -7.27
CA LEU A 33 -7.17 -7.22 -6.80
C LEU A 33 -6.25 -8.00 -5.85
N SER A 34 -4.96 -8.12 -6.18
CA SER A 34 -3.97 -8.79 -5.33
C SER A 34 -3.81 -8.09 -3.98
N THR A 35 -3.67 -6.77 -3.99
CA THR A 35 -3.54 -5.96 -2.77
C THR A 35 -4.79 -6.03 -1.90
N MET A 36 -5.99 -5.87 -2.48
CA MET A 36 -7.26 -5.99 -1.76
C MET A 36 -7.41 -7.37 -1.11
N TYR A 37 -7.09 -8.42 -1.85
CA TYR A 37 -7.16 -9.79 -1.34
C TYR A 37 -6.20 -10.02 -0.17
N ALA A 38 -4.94 -9.59 -0.32
CA ALA A 38 -3.92 -9.75 0.71
C ALA A 38 -4.23 -8.93 1.98
N GLN A 39 -4.68 -7.68 1.82
CA GLN A 39 -5.11 -6.86 2.96
C GLN A 39 -6.30 -7.48 3.69
N ARG A 40 -7.30 -7.96 2.96
CA ARG A 40 -8.49 -8.56 3.55
C ARG A 40 -8.14 -9.81 4.36
N ALA A 41 -7.42 -10.75 3.75
CA ALA A 41 -7.02 -11.99 4.41
C ALA A 41 -6.17 -11.71 5.66
N THR A 42 -5.31 -10.69 5.60
CA THR A 42 -4.48 -10.27 6.75
C THR A 42 -5.32 -9.66 7.86
N ARG A 43 -6.27 -8.77 7.52
CA ARG A 43 -7.21 -8.17 8.48
C ARG A 43 -8.04 -9.20 9.20
N GLU A 44 -8.63 -10.14 8.45
CA GLU A 44 -9.43 -11.22 9.02
C GLU A 44 -8.59 -12.03 10.02
N ALA A 45 -7.38 -12.45 9.63
CA ALA A 45 -6.47 -13.19 10.49
C ALA A 45 -6.06 -12.42 11.76
N PHE A 46 -5.79 -11.11 11.64
CA PHE A 46 -5.45 -10.27 12.78
C PHE A 46 -6.62 -10.09 13.75
N ASN A 47 -7.83 -9.85 13.22
CA ASN A 47 -9.02 -9.64 14.04
C ASN A 47 -9.40 -10.87 14.88
N VAL A 48 -9.08 -12.08 14.39
CA VAL A 48 -9.30 -13.33 15.13
C VAL A 48 -8.05 -13.81 15.89
N GLY A 49 -6.98 -13.01 15.95
CA GLY A 49 -5.76 -13.33 16.70
C GLY A 49 -4.91 -14.44 16.09
N LEU A 50 -5.08 -14.78 14.81
CA LEU A 50 -4.32 -15.82 14.12
C LEU A 50 -2.89 -15.38 13.74
N SER A 51 -2.60 -14.08 13.70
CA SER A 51 -1.25 -13.56 13.46
C SER A 51 -0.97 -12.34 14.32
N GLY A 52 0.24 -12.28 14.89
CA GLY A 52 0.78 -11.09 15.57
C GLY A 52 1.71 -10.25 14.69
N ASP A 53 2.08 -10.74 13.51
CA ASP A 53 2.91 -10.03 12.52
C ASP A 53 2.12 -9.79 11.22
N TRP A 54 1.73 -8.53 11.01
CA TRP A 54 0.86 -8.12 9.92
C TRP A 54 1.57 -8.29 8.59
N PHE A 55 2.79 -7.80 8.52
CA PHE A 55 3.52 -7.74 7.28
C PHE A 55 3.95 -9.11 6.81
N THR A 56 4.34 -10.00 7.74
CA THR A 56 4.65 -11.38 7.40
C THR A 56 3.43 -12.13 6.88
N TYR A 57 2.25 -11.97 7.49
CA TYR A 57 1.03 -12.61 6.99
C TYR A 57 0.63 -12.06 5.61
N TYR A 58 0.64 -10.73 5.44
CA TYR A 58 0.36 -10.07 4.16
C TYR A 58 1.25 -10.60 3.03
N ARG A 59 2.56 -10.68 3.28
CA ARG A 59 3.52 -11.24 2.30
C ARG A 59 3.26 -12.71 1.99
N ASN A 60 2.90 -13.52 2.99
CA ASN A 60 2.57 -14.93 2.77
C ASN A 60 1.30 -15.10 1.92
N VAL A 61 0.30 -14.23 2.08
CA VAL A 61 -0.88 -14.24 1.21
C VAL A 61 -0.49 -13.88 -0.23
N LEU A 62 0.36 -12.88 -0.45
CA LEU A 62 0.86 -12.53 -1.78
C LEU A 62 1.65 -13.69 -2.41
N LYS A 63 2.54 -14.35 -1.65
CA LYS A 63 3.24 -15.57 -2.09
C LYS A 63 2.26 -16.65 -2.54
N TYR A 64 1.21 -16.87 -1.74
CA TYR A 64 0.20 -17.88 -2.02
C TYR A 64 -0.54 -17.64 -3.35
N ILE A 65 -0.78 -16.38 -3.74
CA ILE A 65 -1.40 -16.02 -5.02
C ILE A 65 -0.39 -15.77 -6.15
N GLY A 66 0.86 -16.20 -5.96
CA GLY A 66 1.87 -16.29 -7.03
C GLY A 66 2.84 -15.13 -7.17
N TRP A 67 2.93 -14.25 -6.17
CA TRP A 67 3.96 -13.22 -6.13
C TRP A 67 5.28 -13.78 -5.63
N ASP A 68 6.38 -13.36 -6.24
CA ASP A 68 7.72 -13.61 -5.71
C ASP A 68 8.06 -12.53 -4.70
N VAL A 69 8.11 -12.91 -3.42
CA VAL A 69 8.22 -11.99 -2.27
C VAL A 69 9.46 -12.34 -1.45
N PRO A 70 10.55 -11.56 -1.54
CA PRO A 70 11.73 -11.77 -0.72
C PRO A 70 11.48 -11.47 0.78
N VAL A 71 12.51 -11.75 1.59
CA VAL A 71 12.56 -11.35 3.00
C VAL A 71 12.65 -9.83 3.07
N PRO A 72 11.90 -9.15 3.96
CA PRO A 72 11.88 -7.70 3.99
C PRO A 72 13.07 -7.19 4.78
N GLU A 73 13.50 -5.99 4.44
CA GLU A 73 14.55 -5.29 5.20
C GLU A 73 13.92 -4.34 6.21
N GLY A 74 14.45 -4.35 7.44
CA GLY A 74 14.12 -3.33 8.43
C GLY A 74 14.61 -1.94 7.98
N LEU A 75 13.84 -0.91 8.29
CA LEU A 75 14.22 0.48 8.05
C LEU A 75 14.72 1.11 9.36
N PRO A 76 15.78 1.94 9.31
CA PRO A 76 16.17 2.73 10.47
C PRO A 76 15.05 3.73 10.78
N PHE A 77 14.71 3.84 12.06
CA PHE A 77 13.72 4.81 12.52
C PHE A 77 14.24 6.24 12.36
N ARG A 78 13.42 7.12 11.77
CA ARG A 78 13.71 8.55 11.58
C ARG A 78 12.64 9.37 12.34
N ARG A 79 12.98 10.60 12.73
CA ARG A 79 12.07 11.51 13.47
C ARG A 79 11.99 12.92 12.88
N ASP A 80 12.73 13.18 11.82
CA ASP A 80 13.02 14.56 11.42
C ASP A 80 11.88 15.17 10.56
N ASP A 81 11.03 14.32 9.97
CA ASP A 81 9.99 14.72 9.02
C ASP A 81 8.63 14.04 9.30
N SER A 82 7.62 14.35 8.47
CA SER A 82 6.31 13.67 8.52
C SER A 82 6.43 12.21 8.05
N MET A 83 5.50 11.34 8.46
CA MET A 83 5.52 9.93 8.04
C MET A 83 5.42 9.76 6.52
N ALA A 84 4.71 10.67 5.85
CA ALA A 84 4.60 10.69 4.39
C ALA A 84 5.97 10.95 3.73
N GLU A 85 6.71 11.95 4.21
CA GLU A 85 8.03 12.30 3.67
C GLU A 85 9.06 11.22 3.99
N GLU A 86 9.04 10.67 5.20
CA GLU A 86 9.93 9.55 5.59
C GLU A 86 9.72 8.32 4.68
N ALA A 87 8.47 8.02 4.34
CA ALA A 87 8.15 6.92 3.45
C ALA A 87 8.61 7.20 2.01
N ALA A 88 8.33 8.39 1.48
CA ALA A 88 8.77 8.80 0.15
C ALA A 88 10.30 8.80 0.02
N GLN A 89 11.01 9.28 1.05
CA GLN A 89 12.46 9.31 1.10
C GLN A 89 13.05 7.90 1.21
N SER A 90 12.45 7.03 2.02
CA SER A 90 12.88 5.62 2.13
C SER A 90 12.73 4.87 0.82
N ILE A 91 11.62 5.09 0.11
CA ILE A 91 11.37 4.54 -1.22
C ILE A 91 12.39 5.10 -2.21
N SER A 92 12.65 6.41 -2.19
CA SER A 92 13.63 7.05 -3.08
C SER A 92 15.04 6.49 -2.88
N THR A 93 15.51 6.40 -1.64
CA THR A 93 16.86 5.92 -1.31
C THR A 93 17.08 4.46 -1.70
N ARG A 94 16.07 3.61 -1.57
CA ARG A 94 16.23 2.16 -1.78
C ARG A 94 15.77 1.66 -3.14
N LEU A 95 14.72 2.26 -3.70
CA LEU A 95 14.10 1.82 -4.96
C LEU A 95 14.38 2.78 -6.12
N GLY A 96 14.83 4.00 -5.81
CA GLY A 96 15.14 5.02 -6.81
C GLY A 96 13.92 5.81 -7.28
N ASP A 97 14.20 6.80 -8.13
CA ASP A 97 13.24 7.84 -8.47
C ASP A 97 11.99 7.32 -9.21
N ARG A 98 12.17 6.26 -10.01
CA ARG A 98 11.07 5.61 -10.74
C ARG A 98 9.94 5.13 -9.83
N PHE A 99 10.25 4.76 -8.59
CA PHE A 99 9.26 4.38 -7.58
C PHE A 99 8.83 5.58 -6.73
N SER A 100 9.75 6.48 -6.35
CA SER A 100 9.42 7.58 -5.43
C SER A 100 8.64 8.72 -6.09
N SER A 101 8.85 9.01 -7.37
CA SER A 101 8.15 10.11 -8.05
C SER A 101 6.63 9.91 -8.08
N PRO A 102 6.09 8.74 -8.51
CA PRO A 102 4.65 8.46 -8.39
C PRO A 102 4.12 8.52 -6.95
N VAL A 103 4.95 8.13 -5.97
CA VAL A 103 4.58 8.18 -4.54
C VAL A 103 4.43 9.61 -4.05
N ARG A 104 5.36 10.50 -4.38
CA ARG A 104 5.29 11.91 -3.97
C ARG A 104 4.04 12.59 -4.52
N HIS A 105 3.73 12.37 -5.80
CA HIS A 105 2.50 12.90 -6.40
C HIS A 105 1.23 12.33 -5.74
N ALA A 106 1.19 11.02 -5.49
CA ALA A 106 0.04 10.39 -4.84
C ALA A 106 -0.17 10.87 -3.40
N LEU A 107 0.90 11.11 -2.64
CA LEU A 107 0.81 11.63 -1.28
C LEU A 107 0.32 13.09 -1.27
N ALA A 108 0.77 13.92 -2.21
CA ALA A 108 0.27 15.28 -2.38
C ALA A 108 -1.22 15.31 -2.79
N ALA A 109 -1.63 14.42 -3.69
CA ALA A 109 -3.03 14.25 -4.07
C ALA A 109 -3.88 13.76 -2.88
N LEU A 110 -3.38 12.79 -2.12
CA LEU A 110 -4.06 12.28 -0.91
C LEU A 110 -4.23 13.37 0.16
N GLU A 111 -3.22 14.22 0.36
CA GLU A 111 -3.30 15.34 1.32
C GLU A 111 -4.40 16.36 0.94
N SER A 112 -4.64 16.50 -0.36
CA SER A 112 -5.58 17.46 -0.94
C SER A 112 -7.01 16.92 -1.09
N ASP A 113 -7.20 15.60 -1.08
CA ASP A 113 -8.53 14.94 -1.15
C ASP A 113 -8.95 14.43 0.25
N SER A 114 -9.81 15.20 0.91
CA SER A 114 -10.29 14.85 2.26
C SER A 114 -11.05 13.53 2.32
N LEU A 115 -11.79 13.15 1.28
CA LEU A 115 -12.55 11.90 1.26
C LEU A 115 -11.62 10.69 1.11
N ALA A 116 -10.59 10.80 0.27
CA ALA A 116 -9.58 9.77 0.13
C ALA A 116 -8.74 9.64 1.41
N LEU A 117 -8.39 10.77 2.03
CA LEU A 117 -7.67 10.80 3.29
C LEU A 117 -8.50 10.15 4.42
N ASP A 118 -9.77 10.51 4.57
CA ASP A 118 -10.66 9.92 5.58
C ASP A 118 -10.82 8.40 5.37
N LEU A 119 -10.91 7.93 4.12
CA LEU A 119 -10.95 6.50 3.81
C LEU A 119 -9.64 5.81 4.21
N PHE A 120 -8.50 6.41 3.88
CA PHE A 120 -7.19 5.88 4.24
C PHE A 120 -7.02 5.84 5.76
N GLU A 121 -7.37 6.90 6.48
CA GLU A 121 -7.22 6.97 7.94
C GLU A 121 -8.15 6.01 8.66
N SER A 122 -9.43 5.94 8.27
CA SER A 122 -10.42 5.03 8.87
C SER A 122 -10.05 3.55 8.73
N THR A 123 -9.16 3.22 7.80
CA THR A 123 -8.69 1.85 7.55
C THR A 123 -7.24 1.61 7.96
N SER A 124 -6.47 2.66 8.25
CA SER A 124 -5.07 2.56 8.71
C SER A 124 -4.94 2.77 10.22
N LEU A 125 -5.93 3.39 10.86
CA LEU A 125 -5.89 3.74 12.28
C LEU A 125 -6.83 2.88 13.12
N SER A 126 -6.40 2.61 14.34
CA SER A 126 -7.19 2.12 15.45
C SER A 126 -7.09 3.11 16.63
N GLN A 127 -7.64 2.79 17.80
CA GLN A 127 -7.68 3.75 18.92
C GLN A 127 -6.29 4.13 19.44
N ASP A 128 -5.33 3.20 19.41
CA ASP A 128 -4.01 3.33 20.03
C ASP A 128 -2.86 2.88 19.12
N ALA A 129 -3.15 2.47 17.89
CA ALA A 129 -2.15 2.05 16.91
C ALA A 129 -2.54 2.40 15.48
N GLY A 130 -1.54 2.54 14.62
CA GLY A 130 -1.70 2.69 13.18
C GLY A 130 -0.86 1.68 12.41
N CYS A 131 -1.36 1.31 11.24
CA CYS A 131 -0.70 0.41 10.30
C CYS A 131 -1.06 0.85 8.88
N PHE A 132 -0.04 1.20 8.08
CA PHE A 132 -0.25 1.55 6.69
C PHE A 132 0.83 1.00 5.77
N GLN A 133 0.56 1.06 4.47
CA GLN A 133 1.53 0.71 3.42
C GLN A 133 1.51 1.72 2.28
N ILE A 134 2.65 1.88 1.63
CA ILE A 134 2.78 2.60 0.36
C ILE A 134 3.37 1.63 -0.66
N ILE A 135 2.68 1.50 -1.80
CA ILE A 135 2.89 0.42 -2.76
C ILE A 135 3.15 1.00 -4.15
N PRO A 136 4.37 1.46 -4.45
CA PRO A 136 4.74 1.87 -5.79
C PRO A 136 4.93 0.68 -6.73
N CYS A 137 4.35 0.77 -7.92
CA CYS A 137 4.37 -0.27 -8.94
C CYS A 137 4.97 0.27 -10.24
N VAL A 138 5.91 -0.45 -10.84
CA VAL A 138 6.58 -0.06 -12.08
C VAL A 138 6.64 -1.23 -13.06
N LEU A 139 6.54 -0.95 -14.36
CA LEU A 139 6.67 -1.99 -15.37
C LEU A 139 8.15 -2.38 -15.54
N LYS A 140 8.52 -3.62 -15.26
CA LYS A 140 9.90 -4.07 -15.53
C LYS A 140 10.04 -4.48 -16.99
N ASP A 141 9.13 -5.32 -17.46
CA ASP A 141 9.03 -5.83 -18.83
C ASP A 141 7.54 -6.02 -19.18
N PRO A 142 7.16 -6.29 -20.45
CA PRO A 142 5.75 -6.35 -20.86
C PRO A 142 4.84 -7.25 -20.01
N ASN A 143 5.38 -8.31 -19.40
CA ASN A 143 4.63 -9.26 -18.57
C ASN A 143 5.04 -9.27 -17.10
N ARG A 144 5.94 -8.36 -16.68
CA ARG A 144 6.56 -8.36 -15.36
C ARG A 144 6.46 -6.97 -14.71
N VAL A 145 5.80 -6.93 -13.54
CA VAL A 145 5.67 -5.70 -12.74
C VAL A 145 6.52 -5.86 -11.49
N GLU A 146 7.24 -4.82 -11.11
CA GLU A 146 7.88 -4.71 -9.80
C GLU A 146 7.02 -3.85 -8.89
N MET A 147 6.81 -4.32 -7.67
CA MET A 147 6.06 -3.63 -6.63
C MET A 147 6.95 -3.44 -5.41
N GLY A 148 7.23 -2.19 -5.06
CA GLY A 148 7.76 -1.86 -3.74
C GLY A 148 6.63 -1.92 -2.72
N ILE A 149 6.91 -2.43 -1.53
CA ILE A 149 6.01 -2.34 -0.38
C ILE A 149 6.78 -1.70 0.75
N TYR A 150 6.46 -0.45 1.06
CA TYR A 150 6.79 0.19 2.32
C TYR A 150 5.67 -0.13 3.32
N HIS A 151 6.01 -0.63 4.49
CA HIS A 151 5.07 -0.94 5.56
C HIS A 151 5.54 -0.28 6.85
N ARG A 152 4.61 0.36 7.55
CA ARG A 152 4.85 0.93 8.87
C ARG A 152 3.72 0.59 9.82
N GLN A 153 4.10 0.14 11.01
CA GLN A 153 3.21 -0.08 12.14
C GLN A 153 3.71 0.73 13.34
N PHE A 154 2.83 1.45 14.01
CA PHE A 154 3.19 2.36 15.09
C PHE A 154 2.10 2.44 16.16
N GLN A 155 2.48 2.85 17.38
CA GLN A 155 1.55 3.09 18.49
C GLN A 155 1.35 4.59 18.71
N ILE A 156 0.10 5.01 18.91
CA ILE A 156 -0.31 6.41 19.00
C ILE A 156 -0.62 6.78 20.44
N ARG A 157 -0.17 7.95 20.88
CA ARG A 157 -0.63 8.57 22.12
C ARG A 157 -1.86 9.45 21.83
N ARG A 158 -3.07 8.92 22.08
CA ARG A 158 -4.40 9.57 21.95
C ARG A 158 -4.86 9.88 20.51
N ARG A 159 -6.16 10.20 20.37
CA ARG A 159 -6.94 10.36 19.13
C ARG A 159 -6.38 11.46 18.22
N VAL A 160 -5.79 11.08 17.08
CA VAL A 160 -5.11 11.99 16.15
C VAL A 160 -5.67 11.78 14.74
N SER A 161 -6.09 12.86 14.10
CA SER A 161 -6.43 12.92 12.68
C SER A 161 -5.28 13.55 11.90
N ARG A 162 -5.16 13.25 10.60
CA ARG A 162 -4.12 13.79 9.70
C ARG A 162 -2.68 13.37 10.07
N PHE A 163 -2.50 12.20 10.67
CA PHE A 163 -1.22 11.75 11.25
C PHE A 163 -0.07 11.65 10.23
N LEU A 164 -0.38 11.40 8.96
CA LEU A 164 0.62 11.31 7.89
C LEU A 164 1.42 12.62 7.69
N PHE A 165 0.83 13.76 8.06
CA PHE A 165 1.33 15.09 7.72
C PHE A 165 1.72 15.93 8.96
N ILE A 166 1.57 15.39 10.17
CA ILE A 166 1.96 16.07 11.41
C ILE A 166 3.40 15.69 11.78
N LYS A 167 4.16 16.64 12.35
CA LYS A 167 5.52 16.41 12.84
C LYS A 167 5.54 15.41 14.01
N HIS A 168 6.57 14.59 14.06
CA HIS A 168 6.67 13.37 14.88
C HIS A 168 6.66 13.61 16.41
N GLU A 169 6.87 14.84 16.88
CA GLU A 169 7.33 15.15 18.24
C GLU A 169 6.31 14.80 19.37
N ASP A 170 5.02 14.65 19.04
CA ASP A 170 3.96 14.48 20.06
C ASP A 170 3.19 13.14 20.02
N LEU A 171 3.47 12.24 19.06
CA LEU A 171 2.44 11.27 18.63
C LEU A 171 2.76 9.77 18.82
N VAL A 172 4.03 9.34 18.79
CA VAL A 172 4.37 7.91 18.62
C VAL A 172 5.14 7.32 19.81
N HIS A 173 4.63 6.23 20.39
CA HIS A 173 5.31 5.51 21.48
C HIS A 173 6.33 4.47 20.97
N SER A 174 6.01 3.79 19.86
CA SER A 174 6.86 2.81 19.19
C SER A 174 6.51 2.75 17.69
N SER A 175 7.49 2.49 16.82
CA SER A 175 7.31 2.40 15.35
C SER A 175 8.22 1.31 14.79
N THR A 176 7.66 0.43 13.96
CA THR A 176 8.39 -0.58 13.17
C THR A 176 8.17 -0.30 11.70
N GLU A 177 9.25 -0.22 10.94
CA GLU A 177 9.24 0.06 9.50
C GLU A 177 9.96 -1.05 8.73
N GLN A 178 9.33 -1.52 7.66
CA GLN A 178 9.83 -2.63 6.85
C GLN A 178 9.59 -2.34 5.36
N MET A 179 10.50 -2.81 4.51
CA MET A 179 10.37 -2.63 3.06
C MET A 179 10.71 -3.92 2.29
N SER A 180 10.02 -4.17 1.19
CA SER A 180 10.32 -5.28 0.26
C SER A 180 10.03 -4.87 -1.17
N VAL A 181 10.83 -5.33 -2.14
CA VAL A 181 10.48 -5.32 -3.56
C VAL A 181 9.99 -6.70 -3.93
N ILE A 182 8.82 -6.80 -4.54
CA ILE A 182 8.21 -8.05 -4.95
C ILE A 182 7.97 -8.04 -6.46
N THR A 183 8.09 -9.21 -7.09
CA THR A 183 7.92 -9.33 -8.55
C THR A 183 6.62 -10.05 -8.87
N PHE A 184 5.87 -9.47 -9.80
CA PHE A 184 4.63 -10.00 -10.35
C PHE A 184 4.85 -10.57 -11.75
N ASN A 185 4.51 -11.84 -11.95
CA ASN A 185 4.42 -12.43 -13.28
C ASN A 185 2.94 -12.59 -13.66
N THR A 186 2.49 -11.77 -14.62
CA THR A 186 1.09 -11.71 -15.06
C THR A 186 0.59 -13.02 -15.67
N LEU A 187 1.46 -13.78 -16.35
CA LEU A 187 1.11 -15.07 -16.93
C LEU A 187 0.86 -16.12 -15.85
N TYR A 188 1.66 -16.10 -14.78
CA TYR A 188 1.47 -17.01 -13.65
C TYR A 188 0.25 -16.62 -12.80
N TYR A 189 -0.08 -15.33 -12.71
CA TYR A 189 -1.27 -14.87 -12.00
C TYR A 189 -2.58 -15.23 -12.68
N ALA A 190 -2.59 -15.42 -14.01
CA ALA A 190 -3.80 -15.75 -14.77
C ALA A 190 -4.57 -16.95 -14.20
N GLN A 191 -3.87 -17.94 -13.62
CA GLN A 191 -4.49 -19.11 -12.97
C GLN A 191 -5.22 -18.79 -11.65
N PHE A 192 -4.86 -17.69 -10.98
CA PHE A 192 -5.44 -17.25 -9.71
C PHE A 192 -6.46 -16.12 -9.87
N ARG A 193 -6.44 -15.40 -11.01
CA ARG A 193 -7.27 -14.21 -11.26
C ARG A 193 -8.74 -14.42 -10.91
N GLU A 194 -9.36 -15.49 -11.39
CA GLU A 194 -10.79 -15.78 -11.13
C GLU A 194 -11.09 -16.11 -9.67
N LYS A 195 -10.13 -16.69 -8.94
CA LYS A 195 -10.27 -16.95 -7.51
C LYS A 195 -10.19 -15.65 -6.71
N VAL A 196 -9.21 -14.80 -7.03
CA VAL A 196 -9.01 -13.51 -6.38
C VAL A 196 -10.21 -12.60 -6.64
N LYS A 197 -10.65 -12.50 -7.91
CA LYS A 197 -11.79 -11.68 -8.31
C LYS A 197 -13.08 -12.10 -7.59
N ARG A 198 -13.38 -13.40 -7.52
CA ARG A 198 -14.55 -13.91 -6.77
C ARG A 198 -14.47 -13.58 -5.29
N SER A 199 -13.31 -13.74 -4.67
CA SER A 199 -13.11 -13.40 -3.26
C SER A 199 -13.40 -11.91 -3.02
N VAL A 200 -12.80 -11.01 -3.81
CA VAL A 200 -12.96 -9.56 -3.68
C VAL A 200 -14.41 -9.14 -3.95
N LEU A 201 -15.05 -9.62 -5.01
CA LEU A 201 -16.42 -9.24 -5.38
C LEU A 201 -17.49 -9.75 -4.39
N SER A 202 -17.25 -10.87 -3.71
CA SER A 202 -18.19 -11.44 -2.75
C SER A 202 -18.43 -10.57 -1.52
N GLN A 203 -17.57 -9.58 -1.24
CA GLN A 203 -17.73 -8.62 -0.15
C GLN A 203 -17.33 -7.22 -0.66
N SER A 204 -18.36 -6.44 -1.04
CA SER A 204 -18.37 -5.09 -1.62
C SER A 204 -17.06 -4.28 -1.65
N MET A 205 -16.74 -3.70 -2.82
CA MET A 205 -15.65 -2.76 -3.15
C MET A 205 -15.63 -1.42 -2.36
N LYS A 206 -16.18 -1.37 -1.14
CA LYS A 206 -16.34 -0.16 -0.32
C LYS A 206 -15.03 0.54 0.07
N TYR A 207 -13.88 -0.05 -0.23
CA TYR A 207 -12.55 0.41 0.22
C TYR A 207 -11.60 0.83 -0.91
N LEU A 208 -12.12 1.06 -2.13
CA LEU A 208 -11.34 1.55 -3.27
C LEU A 208 -11.75 2.99 -3.62
N LYS A 209 -10.78 3.90 -3.64
CA LYS A 209 -10.95 5.28 -4.13
C LYS A 209 -9.75 5.67 -4.96
N GLY A 210 -9.97 5.98 -6.25
CA GLY A 210 -8.91 6.51 -7.11
C GLY A 210 -8.52 7.94 -6.71
N LEU A 211 -7.24 8.26 -6.87
CA LEU A 211 -6.70 9.61 -6.67
C LEU A 211 -6.58 10.31 -8.03
N GLU A 212 -6.98 11.58 -8.08
CA GLU A 212 -6.67 12.46 -9.21
C GLU A 212 -5.24 12.98 -9.01
N VAL A 213 -4.33 12.52 -9.87
CA VAL A 213 -2.90 12.82 -9.83
C VAL A 213 -2.52 13.55 -11.12
#